data_AF-A0A3S2TWX7-F1
#
_entry.id   AF-A0A3S2TWX7-F1
#
_cell.length_a   1.000
_cell.length_b   1.000
_cell.length_c   1.000
_cell.angle_alpha   90.00
_cell.angle_beta   90.00
_cell.angle_gamma   90.00
#
_symmetry.space_group_name_H-M   'P 1'
#
loop_
_entity.id
_entity.type
_entity.pdbx_description
1 polymer ?
#
loop_
_entity_poly.entity_id
_entity_poly.type
_entity_poly.pdbx_seq_one_letter_code
_entity_poly.pdbx_strand_id
1 'polypeptide(L)'
;MFGQIHFISWMLTLVLFIAVLLLGKTGQVTSKKIIHMMTRLLYLFIIFSGVIMLLRVETFTAMYMLKALVGIWVISMIEMILVRIEKGRRVRILWGQLAIALVLVMYIGYAAL
;
A
#
# COMPACT_ATOMS: atom_id res chain seq x y z
N MET A 1 -11.01 -16.99 3.25
CA MET A 1 -11.69 -15.71 3.58
C MET A 1 -10.72 -14.53 3.68
N PHE A 2 -9.69 -14.57 4.54
CA PHE A 2 -8.76 -13.43 4.73
C PHE A 2 -7.94 -13.03 3.48
N GLY A 3 -7.59 -13.97 2.60
CA GLY A 3 -6.88 -13.65 1.34
C GLY A 3 -7.66 -12.75 0.38
N GLN A 4 -8.99 -12.91 0.31
CA GLN A 4 -9.85 -12.06 -0.53
C GLN A 4 -9.93 -10.64 0.06
N ILE A 5 -10.09 -10.53 1.38
CA ILE A 5 -10.09 -9.23 2.08
C ILE A 5 -8.76 -8.52 1.87
N HIS A 6 -7.65 -9.25 1.99
CA HIS A 6 -6.31 -8.70 1.76
C HIS A 6 -6.16 -8.17 0.33
N PHE A 7 -6.52 -8.97 -0.68
CA PHE A 7 -6.45 -8.58 -2.09
C PHE A 7 -7.34 -7.37 -2.41
N ILE A 8 -8.60 -7.39 -1.98
CA ILE A 8 -9.54 -6.27 -2.19
C ILE A 8 -9.04 -5.00 -1.49
N SER A 9 -8.49 -5.11 -0.27
CA SER A 9 -7.94 -3.96 0.45
C SER A 9 -6.75 -3.33 -0.29
N TRP A 10 -5.88 -4.16 -0.89
CA TRP A 10 -4.79 -3.67 -1.75
C TRP A 10 -5.32 -2.91 -2.97
N MET A 11 -6.25 -3.52 -3.71
CA MET A 11 -6.84 -2.91 -4.91
C MET A 11 -7.52 -1.57 -4.56
N LEU A 12 -8.33 -1.55 -3.50
CA LEU A 12 -9.01 -0.35 -3.07
C LEU A 12 -8.03 0.73 -2.60
N THR A 13 -6.96 0.36 -1.89
CA THR A 13 -5.91 1.31 -1.47
C THR A 13 -5.25 1.98 -2.67
N LEU A 14 -4.91 1.22 -3.72
CA LEU A 14 -4.31 1.77 -4.93
C LEU A 14 -5.28 2.69 -5.68
N VAL A 15 -6.56 2.34 -5.73
CA VAL A 15 -7.61 3.20 -6.33
C VAL A 15 -7.77 4.49 -5.52
N LEU A 16 -7.88 4.42 -4.20
CA LEU A 16 -8.00 5.61 -3.36
C LEU A 16 -6.74 6.47 -3.42
N PHE A 17 -5.55 5.88 -3.50
CA PHE A 17 -4.30 6.60 -3.70
C PHE A 17 -4.35 7.47 -4.97
N ILE A 18 -4.75 6.90 -6.10
CA ILE A 18 -4.93 7.65 -7.36
C ILE A 18 -6.00 8.74 -7.19
N ALA A 19 -7.13 8.43 -6.54
CA ALA A 19 -8.18 9.40 -6.29
C ALA A 19 -7.70 10.61 -5.46
N VAL A 20 -6.89 10.40 -4.41
CA VAL A 20 -6.30 11.50 -3.62
C VAL A 20 -5.37 12.37 -4.49
N LEU A 21 -4.58 11.75 -5.37
CA LEU A 21 -3.70 12.49 -6.28
C LEU A 21 -4.48 13.35 -7.27
N LEU A 22 -5.59 12.84 -7.81
CA LEU A 22 -6.45 13.58 -8.73
C LEU A 22 -7.19 14.73 -8.03
N LEU A 23 -7.79 14.48 -6.87
CA LEU A 23 -8.48 15.50 -6.08
C LEU A 23 -7.53 16.61 -5.60
N GLY A 24 -6.26 16.27 -5.38
CA GLY A 24 -5.20 17.24 -5.08
C GLY A 24 -4.98 18.26 -6.20
N LYS A 25 -5.28 17.92 -7.46
CA LYS A 25 -5.16 18.84 -8.60
C LYS A 25 -6.41 19.70 -8.80
N THR A 26 -7.58 19.22 -8.37
CA THR A 26 -8.87 19.90 -8.58
C THR A 26 -9.25 20.87 -7.46
N GLY A 27 -8.40 21.06 -6.44
CA GLY A 27 -8.69 21.97 -5.31
C GLY A 27 -9.76 21.49 -4.33
N GLN A 28 -10.23 20.24 -4.43
CA GLN A 28 -11.28 19.69 -3.58
C GLN A 28 -10.74 19.21 -2.22
N VAL A 29 -10.45 20.15 -1.32
CA VAL A 29 -9.75 19.91 -0.04
C VAL A 29 -10.49 18.92 0.86
N THR A 30 -11.81 19.05 1.01
CA THR A 30 -12.61 18.21 1.91
C THR A 30 -12.66 16.75 1.44
N SER A 31 -13.01 16.52 0.18
CA SER A 31 -13.06 15.18 -0.43
C SER A 31 -11.69 14.51 -0.37
N LYS A 32 -10.62 15.26 -0.68
CA LYS A 32 -9.24 14.77 -0.58
C LYS A 32 -8.92 14.27 0.83
N LYS A 33 -9.25 15.05 1.86
CA LYS A 33 -8.97 14.71 3.27
C LYS A 33 -9.70 13.43 3.69
N ILE A 34 -10.98 13.30 3.32
CA ILE A 34 -11.79 12.12 3.63
C ILE A 34 -11.18 10.88 2.98
N ILE A 35 -10.90 10.93 1.67
CA ILE A 35 -10.34 9.79 0.95
C ILE A 35 -8.93 9.44 1.45
N HIS A 36 -8.11 10.44 1.78
CA HIS A 36 -6.79 10.22 2.39
C HIS A 36 -6.93 9.50 3.75
N MET A 37 -7.89 9.90 4.59
CA MET A 37 -8.17 9.21 5.86
C MET A 37 -8.66 7.77 5.63
N MET A 38 -9.51 7.52 4.63
CA MET A 38 -9.94 6.17 4.27
C MET A 38 -8.78 5.29 3.80
N THR A 39 -7.85 5.87 3.03
CA THR A 39 -6.64 5.16 2.58
C THR A 39 -5.82 4.66 3.78
N ARG A 40 -5.73 5.47 4.85
CA ARG A 40 -5.06 5.07 6.11
C ARG A 40 -5.76 3.93 6.83
N LEU A 41 -7.10 3.90 6.83
CA LEU A 41 -7.86 2.78 7.39
C LEU A 41 -7.56 1.49 6.63
N LEU A 42 -7.50 1.53 5.29
CA LEU A 42 -7.20 0.34 4.49
C LEU A 42 -5.79 -0.20 4.72
N TYR A 43 -4.80 0.64 5.04
CA TYR A 43 -3.48 0.16 5.44
C TYR A 43 -3.54 -0.75 6.66
N LEU A 44 -4.38 -0.42 7.65
CA LEU A 44 -4.58 -1.25 8.84
C LEU A 44 -5.20 -2.60 8.47
N PHE A 45 -6.20 -2.61 7.57
CA PHE A 45 -6.77 -3.86 7.07
C PHE A 45 -5.73 -4.70 6.32
N ILE A 46 -4.88 -4.10 5.50
CA ILE A 46 -3.81 -4.81 4.77
C ILE A 46 -2.81 -5.43 5.76
N ILE A 47 -2.33 -4.67 6.74
CA ILE A 47 -1.37 -5.15 7.73
C ILE A 47 -2.00 -6.25 8.59
N PHE A 48 -3.20 -6.03 9.11
CA PHE A 48 -3.88 -6.99 9.97
C PHE A 48 -4.19 -8.31 9.26
N SER A 49 -4.76 -8.23 8.05
CA SER A 49 -5.01 -9.41 7.24
C SER A 49 -3.71 -10.11 6.82
N GLY A 50 -2.65 -9.36 6.51
CA GLY A 50 -1.33 -9.89 6.18
C GLY A 50 -0.69 -10.65 7.35
N VAL A 51 -0.73 -10.09 8.56
CA VAL A 51 -0.22 -10.75 9.78
C VAL A 51 -0.99 -12.04 10.05
N ILE A 52 -2.31 -12.03 9.95
CA ILE A 52 -3.12 -13.25 10.11
C ILE A 52 -2.73 -14.31 9.07
N MET A 53 -2.47 -13.89 7.83
CA MET A 53 -2.02 -14.82 6.78
C MET A 53 -0.66 -15.43 7.14
N LEU A 54 0.30 -14.64 7.62
CA LEU A 54 1.63 -15.13 8.04
C LEU A 54 1.54 -16.14 9.19
N LEU A 55 0.67 -15.90 10.17
CA LEU A 55 0.47 -16.80 11.31
C LEU A 55 -0.19 -18.14 10.93
N ARG A 56 -0.82 -18.22 9.76
CA ARG A 56 -1.50 -19.42 9.25
C ARG A 56 -0.67 -20.22 8.24
N VAL A 57 0.52 -19.73 7.88
CA VAL A 57 1.42 -20.48 7.00
C VAL A 57 2.04 -21.62 7.80
N GLU A 58 1.98 -22.85 7.29
CA GLU A 58 2.56 -24.01 7.97
C GLU A 58 4.09 -24.00 7.98
N THR A 59 4.72 -23.42 6.95
CA THR A 59 6.17 -23.31 6.82
C THR A 59 6.63 -21.85 6.82
N PHE A 60 7.03 -21.37 7.99
CA PHE A 60 7.50 -20.00 8.16
C PHE A 60 8.90 -19.80 7.56
N THR A 61 8.93 -19.51 6.25
CA THR A 61 10.17 -19.31 5.48
C THR A 61 10.54 -17.83 5.40
N ALA A 62 11.84 -17.52 5.31
CA ALA A 62 12.35 -16.15 5.14
C ALA A 62 11.68 -15.38 3.98
N MET A 63 11.24 -16.08 2.94
CA MET A 63 10.52 -15.49 1.80
C MET A 63 9.18 -14.85 2.20
N TYR A 64 8.44 -15.44 3.15
CA TYR A 64 7.17 -14.89 3.63
C TYR A 64 7.39 -13.62 4.48
N MET A 65 8.44 -13.60 5.31
CA MET A 65 8.86 -12.38 6.02
C MET A 65 9.26 -11.27 5.05
N LEU A 66 10.04 -11.60 4.01
CA LEU A 66 10.43 -10.63 3.00
C LEU A 66 9.22 -10.05 2.27
N LYS A 67 8.25 -10.90 1.90
CA LYS A 67 6.98 -10.46 1.30
C LYS A 67 6.24 -9.46 2.17
N ALA A 68 6.18 -9.72 3.48
CA ALA A 68 5.52 -8.84 4.44
C ALA A 68 6.23 -7.49 4.55
N LEU A 69 7.57 -7.49 4.65
CA LEU A 69 8.38 -6.28 4.71
C LEU A 69 8.24 -5.43 3.46
N VAL A 70 8.24 -6.04 2.27
CA VAL A 70 8.02 -5.33 1.01
C VAL A 70 6.60 -4.75 0.94
N GLY A 71 5.58 -5.47 1.44
CA GLY A 71 4.23 -4.94 1.57
C GLY A 71 4.15 -3.68 2.44
N ILE A 72 4.81 -3.69 3.60
CA ILE A 72 4.89 -2.52 4.49
C ILE A 72 5.65 -1.38 3.81
N TRP A 73 6.69 -1.70 3.02
CA TRP A 73 7.43 -0.71 2.26
C TRP A 73 6.53 -0.01 1.22
N VAL A 74 5.71 -0.76 0.47
CA VAL A 74 4.75 -0.17 -0.48
C VAL A 74 3.79 0.79 0.23
N ILE A 75 3.17 0.38 1.33
CA ILE A 75 2.25 1.23 2.11
C ILE A 75 2.96 2.52 2.55
N SER A 76 4.18 2.38 3.05
CA SER A 76 4.99 3.51 3.50
C SER A 76 5.30 4.50 2.38
N MET A 77 5.58 4.00 1.17
CA MET A 77 5.81 4.85 -0.01
C MET A 77 4.55 5.58 -0.45
N ILE A 78 3.40 4.92 -0.46
CA ILE A 78 2.10 5.54 -0.78
C ILE A 78 1.84 6.72 0.17
N GLU A 79 1.91 6.48 1.49
CA GLU A 79 1.69 7.52 2.50
C GLU A 79 2.69 8.68 2.38
N MET A 80 3.99 8.37 2.20
CA MET A 80 5.01 9.41 2.03
C MET A 80 4.77 10.25 0.77
N ILE A 81 4.32 9.67 -0.33
CA ILE A 81 4.00 10.41 -1.55
C ILE A 81 2.83 11.38 -1.29
N LEU A 82 1.75 10.90 -0.67
CA LEU A 82 0.57 11.73 -0.38
C LEU A 82 0.93 12.92 0.53
N VAL A 83 1.62 12.66 1.64
CA VAL A 83 2.01 13.71 2.60
C VAL A 83 3.03 14.68 2.02
N ARG A 84 4.00 14.21 1.21
CA ARG A 84 4.99 15.11 0.60
C ARG A 84 4.39 15.98 -0.49
N ILE A 85 3.42 15.47 -1.26
CA ILE A 85 2.68 16.28 -2.23
C ILE A 85 1.89 17.38 -1.51
N GLU A 86 1.23 17.06 -0.39
CA GLU A 86 0.55 18.07 0.46
C GLU A 86 1.50 19.14 0.98
N LYS A 87 2.75 18.77 1.29
CA LYS A 87 3.80 19.70 1.75
C LYS A 87 4.56 20.39 0.61
N GLY A 88 4.15 20.24 -0.65
CA GLY A 88 4.82 20.83 -1.81
C GLY A 88 6.25 20.33 -2.06
N ARG A 89 6.62 19.16 -1.51
CA ARG A 89 7.97 18.60 -1.62
C ARG A 89 8.10 17.72 -2.87
N ARG A 90 9.32 17.61 -3.40
CA ARG A 90 9.63 16.72 -4.52
C ARG A 90 9.41 15.25 -4.14
N VAL A 91 8.65 14.53 -4.97
CA VAL A 91 8.32 13.09 -4.78
C VAL A 91 8.86 12.18 -5.88
N ARG A 92 9.62 12.72 -6.84
CA ARG A 92 10.12 11.96 -8.01
C ARG A 92 10.88 10.68 -7.64
N ILE A 93 11.71 10.75 -6.60
CA ILE A 93 12.47 9.57 -6.10
C ILE A 93 11.52 8.54 -5.47
N LEU A 94 10.52 8.99 -4.72
CA LEU A 94 9.54 8.10 -4.08
C LEU A 94 8.70 7.34 -5.10
N TRP A 95 8.37 7.94 -6.24
CA TRP A 95 7.70 7.26 -7.35
C TRP A 95 8.55 6.12 -7.92
N GLY A 96 9.86 6.34 -8.06
CA GLY A 96 10.80 5.27 -8.46
C GLY A 96 10.85 4.15 -7.43
N GLN A 97 10.93 4.48 -6.14
CA GLN A 97 10.90 3.47 -5.06
C GLN A 97 9.58 2.70 -5.02
N LEU A 98 8.44 3.37 -5.21
CA LEU A 98 7.12 2.74 -5.24
C LEU A 98 7.01 1.74 -6.40
N ALA A 99 7.49 2.10 -7.59
CA ALA A 99 7.50 1.20 -8.75
C ALA A 99 8.34 -0.05 -8.47
N ILE A 100 9.55 0.13 -7.92
CA ILE A 100 10.43 -0.98 -7.53
C ILE A 100 9.75 -1.87 -6.48
N ALA A 101 9.16 -1.28 -5.45
CA ALA A 101 8.49 -2.01 -4.38
C ALA A 101 7.28 -2.81 -4.88
N LEU A 102 6.50 -2.27 -5.83
CA LEU A 102 5.39 -2.99 -6.47
C LEU A 102 5.88 -4.16 -7.32
N VAL A 103 6.95 -3.99 -8.11
CA VAL A 103 7.52 -5.09 -8.88
C VAL A 103 8.05 -6.19 -7.96
N LEU A 104 8.75 -5.82 -6.88
CA LEU A 104 9.24 -6.77 -5.88
C LEU A 104 8.10 -7.53 -5.21
N VAL A 105 7.01 -6.86 -4.82
CA VAL A 105 5.89 -7.53 -4.14
C VAL A 105 5.18 -8.52 -5.06
N MET A 106 5.07 -8.20 -6.35
CA MET A 106 4.51 -9.11 -7.36
C MET A 106 5.43 -10.30 -7.65
N TYR A 107 6.73 -10.04 -7.81
CA TYR A 107 7.72 -11.09 -8.06
C TYR A 107 7.82 -12.06 -6.88
N ILE A 108 7.96 -11.55 -5.66
CA ILE A 108 7.93 -12.36 -4.43
C ILE A 108 6.58 -13.06 -4.28
N GLY A 109 5.48 -12.37 -4.66
CA GLY A 109 4.15 -12.92 -4.66
C GLY A 109 4.02 -14.17 -5.53
N TYR A 110 4.60 -14.13 -6.73
CA TYR A 110 4.64 -15.24 -7.68
C TYR A 110 5.64 -16.34 -7.28
N ALA A 111 6.82 -15.96 -6.80
CA ALA A 111 7.86 -16.91 -6.40
C ALA A 111 7.57 -17.63 -5.07
N ALA A 112 6.73 -17.07 -4.21
CA ALA A 112 6.26 -17.68 -2.96
C ALA A 112 4.92 -18.44 -3.11
N LEU A 113 4.43 -18.59 -4.35
CA LEU A 113 3.20 -19.25 -4.72
C LEU A 113 3.46 -20.73 -5.05
#